data_AF-A0A5B0PEF5-F1
#
_entry.id   AF-A0A5B0PEF5-F1
#
_cell.length_a   1.000
_cell.length_b   1.000
_cell.length_c   1.000
_cell.angle_alpha   90.00
_cell.angle_beta   90.00
_cell.angle_gamma   90.00
#
_symmetry.space_group_name_H-M   'P 1'
#
loop_
_entity.id
_entity.type
_entity.pdbx_description
1 polymer ?
#
loop_
_entity_poly.entity_id
_entity_poly.type
_entity_poly.pdbx_seq_one_letter_code
_entity_poly.pdbx_strand_id
1 'polypeptide(L)'
;METDNDLVEEELKVLPSDEWNGIVETCYNRFCSPDARRKAKSFPQLNNLLVRLQDFSTVIEANRAMKAGDIGRLINIWKMWAFMTQSLPGLTHYSAYLPRLILLLTKVLPSSLAKLIWHTLLVSPSGRPNHFVAKDFFLENFNYWLKYFYTRGGAGTQVERLKNLYSSNIPLVSPNSSPTRLY
;
A
#
# COMPACT_ATOMS: atom_id res chain seq x y z
N MET A 1 28.21 4.51 -32.16
CA MET A 1 28.21 3.51 -31.08
C MET A 1 26.80 2.95 -31.09
N GLU A 2 26.58 1.91 -31.87
CA GLU A 2 25.29 1.21 -31.91
C GLU A 2 25.17 0.40 -30.62
N THR A 3 24.10 0.62 -29.87
CA THR A 3 23.76 -0.24 -28.73
C THR A 3 23.16 -1.52 -29.30
N ASP A 4 23.90 -2.62 -29.19
CA ASP A 4 23.36 -3.95 -29.47
C ASP A 4 22.11 -4.16 -28.61
N ASN A 5 20.96 -4.30 -29.28
CA ASN A 5 19.69 -4.70 -28.67
C ASN A 5 19.69 -6.22 -28.52
N ASP A 6 20.71 -6.77 -27.86
CA ASP A 6 20.72 -8.17 -27.49
C ASP A 6 19.55 -8.39 -26.53
N LEU A 7 18.58 -9.19 -26.98
CA LEU A 7 17.51 -9.68 -26.12
C LEU A 7 18.17 -10.46 -24.99
N VAL A 8 18.21 -9.85 -23.80
CA VAL A 8 18.64 -10.55 -22.59
C VAL A 8 17.59 -11.61 -22.29
N GLU A 9 17.77 -12.81 -22.85
CA GLU A 9 17.07 -14.02 -22.42
C GLU A 9 17.56 -14.35 -21.00
N GLU A 10 16.95 -13.72 -20.00
CA GLU A 10 17.19 -14.03 -18.60
C GLU A 10 16.59 -15.42 -18.29
N GLU A 11 17.40 -16.47 -18.47
CA GLU A 11 17.10 -17.78 -17.90
C GLU A 11 17.09 -17.67 -16.36
N LEU A 12 15.90 -17.50 -15.79
CA LEU A 12 15.71 -17.44 -14.35
C LEU A 12 16.01 -18.82 -13.74
N LYS A 13 17.11 -18.91 -12.99
CA LYS A 13 17.44 -20.11 -12.23
C LYS A 13 16.34 -20.39 -11.20
N VAL A 14 15.76 -21.58 -11.28
CA VAL A 14 14.73 -22.05 -10.33
C VAL A 14 15.42 -22.70 -9.14
N LEU A 15 15.27 -22.09 -7.95
CA LEU A 15 15.77 -22.65 -6.70
C LEU A 15 14.73 -23.64 -6.13
N PRO A 16 15.14 -24.84 -5.65
CA PRO A 16 14.23 -25.75 -4.95
C PRO A 16 13.58 -25.09 -3.73
N SER A 17 12.30 -25.36 -3.49
CA SER A 17 11.54 -24.72 -2.40
C SER A 17 12.12 -25.02 -1.01
N ASP A 18 12.65 -26.23 -0.79
CA ASP A 18 13.25 -26.60 0.50
C ASP A 18 14.54 -25.82 0.76
N GLU A 19 15.36 -25.62 -0.28
CA GLU A 19 16.57 -24.81 -0.18
C GLU A 19 16.22 -23.34 0.08
N TRP A 20 15.23 -22.80 -0.64
CA TRP A 20 14.71 -21.45 -0.40
C TRP A 20 14.24 -21.27 1.05
N ASN A 21 13.41 -22.20 1.55
CA ASN A 21 12.90 -22.16 2.91
C ASN A 21 14.04 -22.26 3.94
N GLY A 22 15.05 -23.09 3.69
CA GLY A 22 16.25 -23.19 4.53
C GLY A 22 17.02 -21.86 4.61
N ILE A 23 17.16 -21.15 3.49
CA ILE A 23 17.79 -19.83 3.44
C ILE A 23 16.96 -18.81 4.24
N VAL A 24 15.64 -18.79 4.04
CA VAL A 24 14.73 -17.89 4.76
C VAL A 24 14.81 -18.12 6.26
N GLU A 25 14.75 -19.38 6.71
CA GLU A 25 14.81 -19.74 8.12
C GLU A 25 16.17 -19.39 8.74
N THR A 26 17.26 -19.63 8.02
CA THR A 26 18.61 -19.24 8.45
C THR A 26 18.72 -17.72 8.61
N CYS A 27 18.20 -16.96 7.65
CA CYS A 27 18.16 -15.50 7.70
C CYS A 27 17.34 -15.00 8.89
N TYR A 28 16.15 -15.57 9.08
CA TYR A 28 15.27 -15.24 10.21
C TYR A 28 15.98 -15.49 11.55
N ASN A 29 16.52 -16.70 11.76
CA ASN A 29 17.17 -17.06 13.00
C ASN A 29 18.39 -16.19 13.31
N ARG A 30 19.13 -15.77 12.28
CA ARG A 30 20.34 -14.96 12.42
C ARG A 30 20.08 -13.48 12.64
N PHE A 31 19.02 -12.92 12.06
CA PHE A 31 18.82 -11.46 12.02
C PHE A 31 17.48 -10.97 12.57
N CYS A 32 16.41 -11.77 12.47
CA CYS A 32 15.05 -11.33 12.78
C CYS A 32 14.48 -11.96 14.08
N SER A 33 15.12 -13.00 14.59
CA SER A 33 14.67 -13.70 15.80
C SER A 33 14.90 -12.89 17.08
N PRO A 34 14.08 -13.10 18.13
CA PRO A 34 14.34 -12.52 19.45
C PRO A 34 15.72 -12.91 20.01
N ASP A 35 16.18 -14.13 19.72
CA ASP A 35 17.49 -14.64 20.14
C ASP A 35 18.65 -13.91 19.48
N ALA A 36 18.55 -13.61 18.19
CA ALA A 36 19.54 -12.81 17.49
C ALA A 36 19.71 -11.44 18.16
N ARG A 37 18.60 -10.77 18.52
CA ARG A 37 18.64 -9.49 19.24
C ARG A 37 19.26 -9.61 20.63
N ARG A 38 18.90 -10.64 21.39
CA ARG A 38 19.47 -10.87 22.74
C ARG A 38 20.99 -11.05 22.67
N LYS A 39 21.47 -11.84 21.72
CA LYS A 39 22.91 -12.08 21.49
C LYS A 39 23.63 -10.83 21.00
N ALA A 40 22.98 -10.02 20.16
CA ALA A 40 23.56 -8.79 19.64
C ALA A 40 23.73 -7.68 20.68
N LYS A 41 23.05 -7.75 21.84
CA LYS A 41 23.02 -6.67 22.84
C LYS A 41 24.41 -6.25 23.35
N SER A 42 25.37 -7.16 23.40
CA SER A 42 26.76 -6.87 23.79
C SER A 42 27.60 -6.20 22.68
N PHE A 43 27.09 -6.13 21.46
CA PHE A 43 27.77 -5.59 20.27
C PHE A 43 26.98 -4.42 19.69
N PRO A 44 27.30 -3.16 20.04
CA PRO A 44 26.47 -1.99 19.73
C PRO A 44 26.11 -1.84 18.24
N GLN A 45 27.06 -2.07 17.33
CA GLN A 45 26.83 -1.93 15.88
C GLN A 45 25.83 -2.96 15.38
N LEU A 46 25.99 -4.23 15.78
CA LEU A 46 25.09 -5.30 15.40
C LEU A 46 23.71 -5.08 16.01
N ASN A 47 23.62 -4.71 17.29
CA ASN A 47 22.36 -4.42 17.95
C ASN A 47 21.58 -3.31 17.23
N ASN A 48 22.25 -2.21 16.89
CA ASN A 48 21.64 -1.10 16.17
C ASN A 48 21.14 -1.51 14.78
N LEU A 49 21.90 -2.36 14.07
CA LEU A 49 21.48 -2.91 12.78
C LEU A 49 20.22 -3.77 12.92
N LEU A 50 20.18 -4.70 13.89
CA LEU A 50 19.03 -5.58 14.07
C LEU A 50 17.78 -4.82 14.52
N VAL A 51 17.93 -3.80 15.36
CA VAL A 51 16.82 -2.89 15.73
C VAL A 51 16.29 -2.19 14.48
N ARG A 52 17.17 -1.66 13.62
CA ARG A 52 16.75 -1.02 12.36
C ARG A 52 16.00 -1.98 11.44
N LEU A 53 16.47 -3.22 11.30
CA LEU A 53 15.80 -4.24 10.49
C LEU A 53 14.39 -4.55 11.04
N GLN A 54 14.26 -4.66 12.36
CA GLN A 54 12.97 -4.83 13.01
C GLN A 54 12.05 -3.62 12.76
N ASP A 55 12.53 -2.40 12.95
CA ASP A 55 11.73 -1.20 12.72
C ASP A 55 11.26 -1.13 11.26
N PHE A 56 12.13 -1.43 10.30
CA PHE A 56 11.77 -1.49 8.89
C PHE A 56 10.74 -2.59 8.57
N SER A 57 10.80 -3.74 9.25
CA SER A 57 9.81 -4.81 9.08
C SER A 57 8.38 -4.35 9.39
N THR A 58 8.21 -3.39 10.32
CA THR A 58 6.89 -2.83 10.64
C THR A 58 6.30 -2.04 9.47
N VAL A 59 7.13 -1.40 8.65
CA VAL A 59 6.73 -0.69 7.41
C VAL A 59 6.26 -1.68 6.36
N ILE A 60 6.98 -2.78 6.18
CA ILE A 60 6.59 -3.85 5.25
C ILE A 60 5.27 -4.48 5.68
N GLU A 61 5.11 -4.76 6.97
CA GLU A 61 3.88 -5.31 7.53
C GLU A 61 2.70 -4.34 7.40
N ALA A 62 2.89 -3.05 7.69
CA ALA A 62 1.86 -2.03 7.47
C ALA A 62 1.41 -1.99 6.00
N ASN A 63 2.35 -2.03 5.05
CA ASN A 63 2.04 -2.03 3.62
C ASN A 63 1.23 -3.28 3.23
N ARG A 64 1.66 -4.47 3.68
CA ARG A 64 0.96 -5.73 3.42
C ARG A 64 -0.45 -5.74 4.03
N ALA A 65 -0.58 -5.29 5.28
CA ALA A 65 -1.86 -5.16 5.97
C ALA A 65 -2.79 -4.18 5.26
N MET A 66 -2.28 -3.01 4.86
CA MET A 66 -3.03 -2.03 4.08
C MET A 66 -3.53 -2.61 2.77
N LYS A 67 -2.64 -3.23 1.97
CA LYS A 67 -3.02 -3.86 0.70
C LYS A 67 -4.07 -4.94 0.88
N ALA A 68 -3.94 -5.76 1.91
CA ALA A 68 -4.91 -6.81 2.24
C ALA A 68 -6.24 -6.27 2.78
N GLY A 69 -6.35 -4.97 3.09
CA GLY A 69 -7.52 -4.39 3.74
C GLY A 69 -7.65 -4.80 5.22
N ASP A 70 -6.59 -5.35 5.81
CA ASP A 70 -6.59 -5.83 7.19
C ASP A 70 -6.23 -4.70 8.16
N ILE A 71 -7.27 -3.96 8.54
CA ILE A 71 -7.16 -2.87 9.50
C ILE A 71 -6.77 -3.36 10.91
N GLY A 72 -7.09 -4.61 11.26
CA GLY A 72 -6.70 -5.24 12.54
C GLY A 72 -5.19 -5.28 12.72
N ARG A 73 -4.50 -5.84 11.72
CA ARG A 73 -3.03 -5.87 11.65
C ARG A 73 -2.45 -4.46 11.61
N LEU A 74 -3.05 -3.57 10.83
CA LEU A 74 -2.58 -2.18 10.72
C LEU A 74 -2.62 -1.44 12.06
N ILE A 75 -3.66 -1.63 12.88
CA ILE A 75 -3.73 -1.01 14.22
C ILE A 75 -2.66 -1.54 15.17
N ASN A 76 -2.27 -2.82 15.05
CA ASN A 76 -1.15 -3.33 15.85
C ASN A 76 0.17 -2.63 15.47
N ILE A 77 0.39 -2.35 14.19
CA ILE A 77 1.54 -1.53 13.76
C ILE A 77 1.43 -0.10 14.26
N TRP A 78 0.26 0.53 14.14
CA TRP A 78 0.03 1.90 14.62
C TRP A 78 0.29 2.05 16.12
N LYS A 79 -0.03 1.04 16.95
CA LYS A 79 0.31 1.04 18.37
C LYS A 79 1.82 1.13 18.60
N MET A 80 2.61 0.35 17.86
CA MET A 80 4.07 0.44 17.94
C MET A 80 4.58 1.80 17.47
N TRP A 81 4.07 2.29 16.34
CA TRP A 81 4.45 3.59 15.79
C TRP A 81 4.04 4.76 16.67
N ALA A 82 2.92 4.67 17.42
CA ALA A 82 2.51 5.70 18.36
C ALA A 82 3.56 5.96 19.46
N PHE A 83 4.34 4.94 19.84
CA PHE A 83 5.50 5.09 20.71
C PHE A 83 6.73 5.58 19.95
N MET A 84 7.08 4.96 18.82
CA MET A 84 8.28 5.32 18.05
C MET A 84 8.27 6.78 17.60
N THR A 85 7.11 7.28 17.16
CA THR A 85 6.92 8.67 16.70
C THR A 85 7.18 9.70 17.80
N GLN A 86 7.10 9.34 19.09
CA GLN A 86 7.47 10.25 20.18
C GLN A 86 8.96 10.57 20.20
N SER A 87 9.79 9.58 19.82
CA SER A 87 11.24 9.72 19.82
C SER A 87 11.82 10.22 18.50
N LEU A 88 11.01 10.35 17.45
CA LEU A 88 11.48 10.73 16.12
C LEU A 88 11.27 12.23 15.87
N PRO A 89 12.33 13.02 15.62
CA PRO A 89 12.20 14.42 15.30
C PRO A 89 11.48 14.60 13.95
N GLY A 90 10.64 15.64 13.83
CA GLY A 90 9.91 15.96 12.61
C GLY A 90 8.55 15.28 12.45
N LEU A 91 8.17 14.36 13.32
CA LEU A 91 6.86 13.67 13.29
C LEU A 91 5.85 14.20 14.34
N THR A 92 5.91 15.49 14.65
CA THR A 92 5.13 16.13 15.73
C THR A 92 3.60 15.97 15.59
N HIS A 93 3.08 15.99 14.36
CA HIS A 93 1.67 15.74 14.14
C HIS A 93 1.31 14.27 14.39
N TYR A 94 2.11 13.33 13.88
CA TYR A 94 1.85 11.91 14.06
C TYR A 94 2.00 11.48 15.52
N SER A 95 3.00 12.00 16.23
CA SER A 95 3.19 11.73 17.66
C SER A 95 2.01 12.22 18.51
N ALA A 96 1.32 13.29 18.10
CA ALA A 96 0.11 13.75 18.79
C ALA A 96 -1.17 13.03 18.35
N TYR A 97 -1.41 12.87 17.05
CA TYR A 97 -2.69 12.43 16.51
C TYR A 97 -2.85 10.91 16.44
N LEU A 98 -1.78 10.17 16.14
CA LEU A 98 -1.86 8.71 16.03
C LEU A 98 -2.30 8.03 17.34
N PRO A 99 -1.71 8.32 18.52
CA PRO A 99 -2.19 7.73 19.78
C PRO A 99 -3.64 8.13 20.10
N ARG A 100 -4.04 9.37 19.78
CA ARG A 100 -5.44 9.82 19.96
C ARG A 100 -6.40 9.02 19.10
N LEU A 101 -6.06 8.80 17.83
CA LEU A 101 -6.87 7.98 16.91
C LEU A 101 -7.00 6.54 17.43
N ILE A 102 -5.91 5.93 17.89
CA ILE A 102 -5.93 4.57 18.43
C ILE A 102 -6.86 4.50 19.65
N LEU A 103 -6.73 5.44 20.61
CA LEU A 103 -7.59 5.48 21.79
C LEU A 103 -9.05 5.71 21.42
N LEU A 104 -9.32 6.62 20.47
CA LEU A 104 -10.66 6.89 19.97
C LEU A 104 -11.32 5.61 19.44
N LEU A 105 -10.60 4.90 18.58
CA LEU A 105 -11.08 3.69 17.90
C LEU A 105 -11.16 2.44 18.79
N THR A 106 -10.37 2.37 19.87
CA THR A 106 -10.25 1.16 20.70
C THR A 106 -10.87 1.27 22.09
N LYS A 107 -11.07 2.50 22.60
CA LYS A 107 -11.51 2.74 23.99
C LYS A 107 -12.66 3.71 24.13
N VAL A 108 -12.76 4.74 23.27
CA VAL A 108 -13.73 5.83 23.46
C VAL A 108 -15.02 5.61 22.69
N LEU A 109 -14.94 5.21 21.42
CA LEU A 109 -16.13 5.06 20.59
C LEU A 109 -16.93 3.80 20.95
N PRO A 110 -18.27 3.86 20.85
CA PRO A 110 -19.11 2.66 20.88
C PRO A 110 -18.68 1.67 19.81
N SER A 111 -18.75 0.37 20.10
CA SER A 111 -18.19 -0.68 19.22
C SER A 111 -18.75 -0.66 17.80
N SER A 112 -20.02 -0.31 17.62
CA SER A 112 -20.65 -0.17 16.29
C SER A 112 -20.05 0.98 15.48
N LEU A 113 -19.85 2.15 16.11
CA LEU A 113 -19.28 3.33 15.48
C LEU A 113 -17.78 3.14 15.21
N ALA A 114 -17.05 2.54 16.15
CA ALA A 114 -15.68 2.11 15.91
C ALA A 114 -15.64 1.21 14.67
N LYS A 115 -16.39 0.09 14.65
CA LYS A 115 -16.43 -0.82 13.52
C LYS A 115 -16.72 -0.11 12.19
N LEU A 116 -17.67 0.82 12.17
CA LEU A 116 -17.95 1.64 10.97
C LEU A 116 -16.70 2.41 10.52
N ILE A 117 -16.06 3.16 11.42
CA ILE A 117 -14.86 3.93 11.06
C ILE A 117 -13.74 3.00 10.59
N TRP A 118 -13.49 1.89 11.27
CA TRP A 118 -12.47 0.91 10.90
C TRP A 118 -12.63 0.43 9.45
N HIS A 119 -13.85 0.10 9.02
CA HIS A 119 -14.14 -0.34 7.66
C HIS A 119 -14.12 0.78 6.60
N THR A 120 -14.02 2.05 7.01
CA THR A 120 -13.95 3.20 6.08
C THR A 120 -12.55 3.79 5.92
N LEU A 121 -11.58 3.35 6.73
CA LEU A 121 -10.20 3.84 6.65
C LEU A 121 -9.47 3.38 5.39
N LEU A 122 -9.80 2.19 4.91
CA LEU A 122 -9.24 1.59 3.69
C LEU A 122 -10.35 1.39 2.66
N VAL A 123 -10.01 1.62 1.40
CA VAL A 123 -10.91 1.43 0.26
C VAL A 123 -10.21 0.58 -0.79
N SER A 124 -10.95 -0.25 -1.53
CA SER A 124 -10.41 -0.99 -2.68
C SER A 124 -10.97 -0.40 -3.97
N PRO A 125 -10.26 0.51 -4.66
CA PRO A 125 -10.77 1.18 -5.85
C PRO A 125 -11.07 0.23 -7.00
N SER A 126 -10.27 -0.84 -7.14
CA SER A 126 -10.41 -1.83 -8.20
C SER A 126 -11.26 -3.04 -7.80
N GLY A 127 -11.63 -3.16 -6.52
CA GLY A 127 -12.28 -4.35 -5.96
C GLY A 127 -11.40 -5.61 -5.92
N ARG A 128 -10.14 -5.54 -6.36
CA ARG A 128 -9.25 -6.69 -6.44
C ARG A 128 -8.67 -7.04 -5.06
N PRO A 129 -8.41 -8.34 -4.79
CA PRO A 129 -7.64 -8.74 -3.61
C PRO A 129 -6.28 -8.03 -3.57
N ASN A 130 -5.81 -7.70 -2.35
CA ASN A 130 -4.53 -7.03 -2.12
C ASN A 130 -4.38 -5.63 -2.79
N HIS A 131 -5.50 -4.98 -3.13
CA HIS A 131 -5.51 -3.67 -3.78
C HIS A 131 -6.21 -2.59 -2.96
N PHE A 132 -6.26 -2.76 -1.64
CA PHE A 132 -6.74 -1.71 -0.75
C PHE A 132 -5.70 -0.59 -0.62
N VAL A 133 -6.21 0.63 -0.52
CA VAL A 133 -5.44 1.86 -0.31
C VAL A 133 -6.09 2.67 0.81
N ALA A 134 -5.33 3.59 1.39
CA ALA A 134 -5.89 4.53 2.36
C ALA A 134 -6.90 5.46 1.68
N LYS A 135 -7.96 5.81 2.43
CA LYS A 135 -9.04 6.68 1.91
C LYS A 135 -8.51 8.06 1.48
N ASP A 136 -7.56 8.62 2.21
CA ASP A 136 -6.93 9.89 1.89
C ASP A 136 -6.17 9.85 0.56
N PHE A 137 -5.38 8.80 0.32
CA PHE A 137 -4.70 8.56 -0.95
C PHE A 137 -5.70 8.46 -2.11
N PHE A 138 -6.82 7.78 -1.91
CA PHE A 138 -7.86 7.72 -2.94
C PHE A 138 -8.50 9.09 -3.20
N LEU A 139 -8.73 9.89 -2.15
CA LEU A 139 -9.22 11.26 -2.26
C LEU A 139 -8.20 12.20 -2.95
N GLU A 140 -6.91 12.01 -2.72
CA GLU A 140 -5.84 12.73 -3.40
C GLU A 140 -5.83 12.47 -4.91
N ASN A 141 -6.11 11.25 -5.34
CA ASN A 141 -6.25 10.94 -6.77
C ASN A 141 -7.39 11.76 -7.40
N PHE A 142 -8.56 11.86 -6.75
CA PHE A 142 -9.64 12.71 -7.25
C PHE A 142 -9.26 14.20 -7.26
N ASN A 143 -8.59 14.67 -6.21
CA ASN A 143 -8.10 16.04 -6.16
C ASN A 143 -7.09 16.34 -7.28
N TYR A 144 -6.24 15.38 -7.62
CA TYR A 144 -5.32 15.48 -8.75
C TYR A 144 -6.09 15.64 -10.07
N TRP A 145 -7.06 14.77 -10.35
CA TRP A 145 -7.89 14.85 -11.56
C TRP A 145 -8.60 16.19 -11.68
N LEU A 146 -9.21 16.67 -10.59
CA LEU A 146 -9.84 17.99 -10.53
C LEU A 146 -8.85 19.09 -10.90
N LYS A 147 -7.71 19.16 -10.21
CA LYS A 147 -6.72 20.22 -10.41
C LYS A 147 -6.08 20.21 -11.79
N TYR A 148 -5.74 19.04 -12.33
CA TYR A 148 -4.93 18.93 -13.53
C TYR A 148 -5.74 18.73 -14.80
N PHE A 149 -6.84 17.98 -14.74
CA PHE A 149 -7.64 17.67 -15.92
C PHE A 149 -8.82 18.63 -16.07
N TYR A 150 -9.57 18.88 -14.99
CA TYR A 150 -10.80 19.67 -15.10
C TYR A 150 -10.61 21.18 -14.92
N THR A 151 -9.67 21.62 -14.09
CA THR A 151 -9.47 23.05 -13.79
C THR A 151 -8.43 23.73 -14.70
N ARG A 152 -7.44 22.99 -15.24
CA ARG A 152 -6.52 23.53 -16.25
C ARG A 152 -7.26 23.54 -17.60
N GLY A 153 -8.02 24.60 -17.82
CA GLY A 153 -8.78 24.83 -19.05
C GLY A 153 -7.87 24.94 -20.27
N GLY A 154 -7.71 23.83 -20.97
CA GLY A 154 -7.15 23.76 -22.32
C GLY A 154 -8.21 23.21 -23.25
N ALA A 155 -8.06 23.44 -24.57
CA ALA A 155 -9.06 23.02 -25.53
C ALA A 155 -9.29 21.48 -25.57
N GLY A 156 -8.39 20.68 -24.98
CA GLY A 156 -8.51 19.23 -24.82
C GLY A 156 -9.21 18.76 -23.53
N THR A 157 -9.68 19.65 -22.65
CA THR A 157 -10.38 19.30 -21.40
C THR A 157 -11.86 19.72 -21.38
N GLN A 158 -12.33 20.33 -22.48
CA GLN A 158 -13.75 20.62 -22.68
C GLN A 158 -14.52 19.31 -22.92
N VAL A 159 -15.34 18.93 -21.94
CA VAL A 159 -16.10 17.67 -21.94
C VAL A 159 -16.99 17.57 -23.18
N GLU A 160 -17.61 18.67 -23.60
CA GLU A 160 -18.44 18.77 -24.80
C GLU A 160 -17.63 18.50 -26.07
N ARG A 161 -16.40 19.02 -26.15
CA ARG A 161 -15.52 18.80 -27.30
C ARG A 161 -14.96 17.38 -27.32
N LEU A 162 -14.56 16.84 -26.18
CA LEU A 162 -14.13 15.44 -26.06
C LEU A 162 -15.28 14.51 -26.45
N LYS A 163 -16.49 14.77 -25.96
CA LYS A 163 -17.70 14.05 -26.36
C LYS A 163 -17.88 14.11 -27.87
N ASN A 164 -17.79 15.28 -28.51
CA ASN A 164 -17.93 15.38 -29.97
C ASN A 164 -16.81 14.65 -30.74
N LEU A 165 -15.55 14.75 -30.31
CA LEU A 165 -14.41 14.09 -30.98
C LEU A 165 -14.43 12.57 -30.84
N TYR A 166 -14.77 12.04 -29.66
CA TYR A 166 -14.75 10.61 -29.40
C TYR A 166 -16.08 9.91 -29.72
N SER A 167 -17.24 10.56 -29.55
CA SER A 167 -18.54 9.96 -29.93
C SER A 167 -18.65 9.72 -31.43
N SER A 168 -18.02 10.56 -32.25
CA SER A 168 -17.93 10.38 -33.70
C SER A 168 -17.19 9.10 -34.11
N ASN A 169 -16.35 8.55 -33.22
CA ASN A 169 -15.50 7.39 -33.47
C ASN A 169 -15.96 6.12 -32.73
N ILE A 170 -17.06 6.19 -31.97
CA ILE A 170 -17.72 5.01 -31.43
C ILE A 170 -18.75 4.60 -32.47
N PRO A 171 -18.59 3.45 -33.16
CA PRO A 171 -19.66 2.93 -33.99
C PRO A 171 -20.83 2.66 -33.04
N LEU A 172 -21.84 3.52 -33.06
CA LEU A 172 -23.11 3.23 -32.41
C LEU A 172 -23.59 1.94 -33.05
N VAL A 173 -23.67 0.88 -32.25
CA VAL A 173 -24.25 -0.40 -32.65
C VAL A 173 -25.61 -0.06 -33.26
N SER A 174 -25.74 -0.27 -34.57
CA SER A 174 -27.01 -0.01 -35.24
C SER A 174 -28.07 -0.92 -34.61
N PRO A 175 -29.34 -0.51 -34.57
CA PRO A 175 -30.41 -1.32 -33.96
C PRO A 175 -30.64 -2.69 -34.62
N ASN A 176 -29.91 -3.01 -35.70
CA ASN A 176 -30.17 -4.17 -36.55
C ASN A 176 -29.13 -5.29 -36.43
N SER A 177 -28.29 -5.31 -35.38
CA SER A 177 -27.46 -6.48 -35.10
C SER A 177 -28.06 -7.32 -33.98
N SER A 178 -28.67 -8.43 -34.37
CA SER A 178 -29.20 -9.48 -33.50
C SER A 178 -28.15 -9.92 -32.46
N PRO A 179 -28.55 -10.26 -31.22
CA PRO A 179 -27.61 -10.58 -30.17
C PRO A 179 -26.96 -11.95 -30.43
N THR A 180 -25.73 -11.94 -30.93
CA THR A 180 -24.87 -13.13 -30.84
C THR A 180 -24.49 -13.32 -29.39
N ARG A 181 -25.21 -14.22 -28.70
CA ARG A 181 -24.78 -14.77 -27.41
C ARG A 181 -23.40 -15.38 -27.57
N LEU A 182 -22.44 -14.89 -26.79
CA LEU A 182 -21.24 -15.65 -26.48
C LEU A 182 -21.21 -15.81 -24.95
N TYR A 183 -21.11 -17.08 -24.56
CA TYR A 183 -20.87 -17.54 -23.20
C TYR A 183 -19.52 -17.06 -22.68
#